data_AF-A0A420YJ62-F1
#
_entry.id   AF-A0A420YJ62-F1
#
_cell.length_a   1.000
_cell.length_b   1.000
_cell.length_c   1.000
_cell.angle_alpha   90.00
_cell.angle_beta   90.00
_cell.angle_gamma   90.00
#
_symmetry.space_group_name_H-M   'P 1'
#
loop_
_entity.id
_entity.type
_entity.pdbx_description
1 polymer ?
#
loop_
_entity_poly.entity_id
_entity_poly.type
_entity_poly.pdbx_seq_one_letter_code
_entity_poly.pdbx_strand_id
1 'polypeptide(L)'
;MASQVKVILLDIEGTVCPLSFVRDVLFPYALQSLTLTLDSRWEDPEFTPYRDAFPVRGHKANLSNPNTSEESKENSRKVIEQLSDDSSKDKSK
;
A
#
# COMPACT_ATOMS: atom_id res chain seq x y z
N MET A 1 -50.08 4.04 8.91
CA MET A 1 -49.05 3.18 9.52
C MET A 1 -47.73 3.48 8.83
N ALA A 2 -46.85 4.26 9.46
CA ALA A 2 -45.56 4.59 8.86
C ALA A 2 -44.67 3.35 8.82
N SER A 3 -44.06 3.07 7.68
CA SER A 3 -43.13 1.95 7.49
C SER A 3 -41.94 2.09 8.43
N GLN A 4 -41.72 1.07 9.28
CA GLN A 4 -40.60 1.01 10.20
C GLN A 4 -39.33 0.71 9.39
N VAL A 5 -38.38 1.64 9.37
CA VAL A 5 -37.06 1.45 8.74
C VAL A 5 -36.39 0.24 9.39
N LYS A 6 -35.99 -0.76 8.58
CA LYS A 6 -35.39 -2.02 9.07
C LYS A 6 -33.86 -2.00 9.07
N VAL A 7 -33.27 -1.24 8.16
CA VAL A 7 -31.81 -1.19 7.94
C VAL A 7 -31.43 0.24 7.57
N ILE A 8 -30.29 0.68 8.09
CA ILE A 8 -29.66 1.94 7.72
C ILE A 8 -28.24 1.60 7.27
N LEU A 9 -27.89 2.02 6.06
CA LEU A 9 -26.54 1.98 5.53
C LEU A 9 -25.96 3.39 5.62
N LEU A 10 -24.80 3.52 6.25
CA LEU A 10 -24.12 4.79 6.42
C LEU A 10 -22.81 4.76 5.67
N ASP A 11 -22.64 5.77 4.82
CA ASP A 11 -21.34 6.13 4.25
C ASP A 11 -20.49 6.84 5.33
N ILE A 12 -19.17 6.92 5.11
CA ILE A 12 -18.22 7.46 6.08
C ILE A 12 -17.89 8.93 5.76
N GLU A 13 -17.11 9.13 4.70
CA GLU A 13 -16.45 10.40 4.40
C GLU A 13 -17.46 11.40 3.80
N GLY A 14 -17.75 12.47 4.53
CA GLY A 14 -18.81 13.43 4.19
C GLY A 14 -20.21 13.06 4.69
N THR A 15 -20.39 11.89 5.32
CA THR A 15 -21.68 11.44 5.87
C THR A 15 -21.67 11.34 7.40
N VAL A 16 -20.88 10.43 7.98
CA VAL A 16 -20.72 10.34 9.46
C VAL A 16 -19.41 10.94 9.96
N CYS A 17 -18.46 11.20 9.06
CA CYS A 17 -17.15 11.77 9.34
C CYS A 17 -16.88 12.95 8.38
N PRO A 18 -16.26 14.07 8.82
CA PRO A 18 -15.94 15.16 7.91
C PRO A 18 -15.02 14.70 6.78
N LEU A 19 -15.34 15.12 5.55
CA LEU A 19 -14.47 14.95 4.37
C LEU A 19 -13.04 15.47 4.65
N SER A 20 -12.93 16.59 5.37
CA SER A 20 -11.65 17.18 5.75
C SER A 20 -10.84 16.32 6.72
N PHE A 21 -11.45 15.46 7.54
CA PHE A 21 -10.69 14.61 8.45
C PHE A 21 -9.82 13.62 7.68
N VAL A 22 -10.38 12.99 6.64
CA VAL A 22 -9.62 12.05 5.81
C VAL A 22 -8.49 12.80 5.09
N ARG A 23 -8.82 13.89 4.38
CA ARG A 23 -7.87 14.65 3.58
C ARG A 23 -6.79 15.36 4.40
N ASP A 24 -7.18 16.06 5.46
CA ASP A 24 -6.32 17.01 6.17
C ASP A 24 -5.68 16.40 7.43
N VAL A 25 -6.16 15.25 7.90
CA VAL A 25 -5.63 14.58 9.10
C VAL A 25 -5.13 13.17 8.80
N LEU A 26 -6.00 12.30 8.28
CA LEU A 26 -5.67 10.87 8.13
C LEU A 26 -4.54 10.64 7.12
N PHE A 27 -4.63 11.23 5.92
CA PHE A 27 -3.58 11.10 4.90
C PHE A 27 -2.24 11.70 5.36
N PRO A 28 -2.17 12.94 5.89
CA PRO A 28 -0.93 13.49 6.43
C PRO A 28 -0.33 12.66 7.56
N TYR A 29 -1.16 12.18 8.50
CA TYR A 29 -0.71 11.30 9.58
C TYR A 29 -0.10 9.99 9.04
N ALA A 30 -0.75 9.37 8.05
CA ALA A 30 -0.26 8.13 7.45
C ALA A 30 1.12 8.34 6.81
N LEU A 31 1.32 9.44 6.06
CA LEU A 31 2.61 9.76 5.46
C LEU A 31 3.71 10.01 6.50
N GLN A 32 3.39 10.71 7.59
CA GLN A 32 4.35 10.95 8.68
C GLN A 32 4.70 9.66 9.44
N SER A 33 3.70 8.82 9.71
CA SER A 33 3.87 7.57 10.45
C SER A 33 4.57 6.50 9.61
N LEU A 34 4.45 6.56 8.28
CA LEU A 34 5.05 5.59 7.37
C LEU A 34 6.56 5.54 7.55
N THR A 35 7.25 6.68 7.53
CA THR A 35 8.72 6.73 7.69
C THR A 35 9.16 6.04 8.98
N LEU A 36 8.56 6.42 10.12
CA LEU A 36 8.87 5.83 11.42
C LEU A 36 8.58 4.32 11.48
N THR A 37 7.48 3.89 10.85
CA THR A 37 7.09 2.47 10.82
C THR A 37 8.05 1.66 9.98
N LEU A 38 8.46 2.17 8.81
CA LEU A 38 9.43 1.50 7.95
C LEU A 38 10.78 1.37 8.66
N ASP A 39 11.30 2.45 9.24
CA ASP A 39 12.60 2.43 9.93
C ASP A 39 12.62 1.45 11.12
N SER A 40 11.51 1.32 11.84
CA SER A 40 11.43 0.47 13.04
C SER A 40 11.02 -0.97 12.78
N ARG A 41 10.31 -1.27 11.68
CA ARG A 41 9.71 -2.59 11.43
C ARG A 41 10.15 -3.26 10.14
N TRP A 42 11.09 -2.69 9.37
CA TRP A 42 11.48 -3.26 8.07
C TRP A 42 11.94 -4.72 8.13
N GLU A 43 12.66 -5.08 9.20
CA GLU A 43 13.21 -6.41 9.45
C GLU A 43 12.28 -7.29 10.32
N ASP A 44 11.11 -6.78 10.72
CA ASP A 44 10.15 -7.53 11.52
C ASP A 44 9.46 -8.60 10.65
N PRO A 45 9.55 -9.89 11.02
CA PRO A 45 8.83 -10.95 10.30
C PRO A 45 7.33 -10.72 10.21
N GLU A 46 6.70 -10.10 11.22
CA GLU A 46 5.26 -9.77 11.17
C GLU A 46 4.94 -8.69 10.14
N PHE A 47 5.92 -7.86 9.77
CA PHE A 47 5.77 -6.80 8.76
C PHE A 47 6.01 -7.29 7.33
N THR A 48 6.64 -8.45 7.17
CA THR A 48 7.01 -9.03 5.86
C THR A 48 5.83 -9.14 4.89
N PRO A 49 4.62 -9.58 5.28
CA PRO A 49 3.48 -9.64 4.36
C PRO A 49 3.11 -8.29 3.74
N TYR A 50 3.31 -7.19 4.46
CA TYR A 50 3.00 -5.84 3.97
C TYR A 50 4.10 -5.30 3.06
N ARG A 51 5.37 -5.58 3.39
CA ARG A 51 6.53 -5.24 2.56
C ARG A 51 6.48 -5.95 1.22
N ASP A 52 6.20 -7.25 1.24
CA ASP A 52 6.27 -8.10 0.05
C ASP A 52 5.00 -8.01 -0.81
N ALA A 53 3.88 -7.54 -0.24
CA ALA A 53 2.65 -7.24 -0.99
C ALA A 53 2.74 -5.98 -1.87
N PHE A 54 3.90 -5.32 -1.92
CA PHE A 54 4.07 -4.13 -2.74
C PHE A 54 3.88 -4.47 -4.24
N PRO A 55 2.99 -3.77 -4.96
CA PRO A 55 2.64 -4.18 -6.30
C PRO A 55 3.79 -3.91 -7.28
N VAL A 56 3.96 -4.78 -8.28
CA VAL A 56 4.97 -4.66 -9.35
C VAL A 56 4.96 -3.27 -10.01
N ARG A 57 3.77 -2.67 -10.18
CA ARG A 57 3.65 -1.30 -10.73
C ARG A 57 4.41 -0.24 -9.92
N GLY A 58 4.51 -0.43 -8.59
CA GLY A 58 5.27 0.44 -7.69
C GLY A 58 6.77 0.35 -7.97
N HIS A 59 7.31 -0.86 -8.11
CA HIS A 59 8.70 -1.06 -8.53
C HIS A 59 8.98 -0.45 -9.91
N LYS A 60 8.05 -0.60 -10.87
CA LYS A 60 8.19 0.03 -12.19
C LYS A 60 8.18 1.57 -12.10
N ALA A 61 7.31 2.15 -11.29
CA ALA A 61 7.27 3.59 -11.06
C ALA A 61 8.58 4.10 -10.45
N ASN A 62 9.16 3.35 -9.50
CA ASN A 62 10.46 3.65 -8.90
C ASN A 62 11.58 3.73 -9.96
N LEU A 63 11.62 2.79 -10.92
CA LEU A 63 12.63 2.80 -12.00
C LEU A 63 12.59 4.06 -12.88
N SER A 64 11.38 4.59 -13.13
CA SER A 64 11.19 5.81 -13.93
C SER A 64 11.36 7.12 -13.15
N ASN A 65 11.44 7.08 -11.82
CA ASN A 65 11.46 8.28 -11.00
C ASN A 65 12.87 8.88 -10.93
N PRO A 66 13.10 10.11 -11.44
CA PRO A 66 14.42 10.74 -11.41
C PRO A 66 14.91 11.09 -9.99
N ASN A 67 14.01 11.12 -9.00
CA ASN A 67 14.33 11.47 -7.60
C ASN A 67 14.63 10.25 -6.73
N THR A 68 14.89 9.08 -7.32
CA THR A 68 15.18 7.84 -6.58
C THR A 68 16.64 7.42 -6.79
N SER A 69 17.24 6.83 -5.75
CA SER A 69 18.64 6.39 -5.81
C SER A 69 18.82 5.22 -6.76
N GLU A 70 20.02 5.09 -7.33
CA GLU A 70 20.35 3.96 -8.20
C GLU A 70 20.28 2.62 -7.46
N GLU A 71 20.63 2.59 -6.17
CA GLU A 71 20.45 1.42 -5.31
C GLU A 71 18.99 1.00 -5.20
N SER A 72 18.08 1.95 -4.96
CA SER A 72 16.64 1.67 -4.88
C SER A 72 16.10 1.12 -6.21
N LYS A 73 16.58 1.67 -7.33
CA LYS A 73 16.22 1.18 -8.67
C LYS A 73 16.72 -0.24 -8.88
N GLU A 74 17.96 -0.53 -8.50
CA GLU A 74 18.53 -1.86 -8.64
C GLU A 74 17.78 -2.92 -7.83
N ASN A 75 17.43 -2.59 -6.58
CA ASN A 75 16.59 -3.47 -5.75
C ASN A 75 15.23 -3.73 -6.41
N SER A 76 14.62 -2.70 -7.02
CA SER A 76 13.36 -2.86 -7.73
C SER A 76 13.47 -3.75 -8.98
N ARG A 77 14.61 -3.71 -9.71
CA ARG A 77 14.84 -4.61 -10.87
C ARG A 77 14.87 -6.07 -10.42
N LYS A 78 15.64 -6.37 -9.37
CA LYS A 78 15.77 -7.73 -8.82
C LYS A 78 14.43 -8.32 -8.39
N VAL A 79 13.61 -7.54 -7.69
CA VAL A 79 12.28 -7.99 -7.23
C VAL A 79 11.36 -8.30 -8.42
N ILE A 80 11.37 -7.47 -9.47
CA ILE A 80 10.55 -7.70 -10.67
C ILE A 80 10.97 -8.99 -11.40
N GLU A 81 12.28 -9.26 -11.49
CA GLU A 81 12.82 -10.46 -12.11
C GLU A 81 12.43 -11.72 -11.31
N GLN A 82 12.63 -11.70 -9.98
CA GLN A 82 12.23 -12.80 -9.09
C GLN A 82 10.73 -13.13 -9.19
N LEU A 83 9.86 -12.12 -9.22
CA LEU A 83 8.42 -12.31 -9.38
C LEU A 83 8.03 -12.89 -10.75
N SER A 84 8.81 -12.58 -11.80
CA SER A 84 8.62 -13.13 -13.15
C SER A 84 9.03 -14.61 -13.24
N ASP A 85 10.08 -14.98 -12.51
CA ASP A 85 10.57 -16.37 -12.44
C ASP A 85 9.64 -17.28 -11.61
N ASP A 86 9.06 -16.77 -10.51
CA ASP A 86 8.10 -17.55 -9.72
C ASP A 86 6.79 -17.79 -10.46
N SER A 87 6.33 -16.82 -11.26
CA SER A 87 5.12 -16.98 -12.09
C SER A 87 5.30 -17.90 -13.30
N SER A 88 6.53 -18.23 -13.68
CA SER A 88 6.83 -19.21 -14.73
C SER A 88 7.05 -20.64 -14.20
N LYS A 89 7.36 -20.81 -12.90
CA LYS A 89 7.46 -22.14 -12.25
C LYS A 89 6.10 -22.79 -11.94
N ASP A 90 5.04 -22.00 -11.77
CA ASP A 90 3.69 -22.50 -11.49
C ASP A 90 2.99 -23.11 -12.73
N LYS A 91 3.50 -22.85 -13.94
CA LYS A 91 2.97 -23.42 -15.20
C LYS A 91 3.54 -24.79 -15.57
N SER A 92 4.37 -25.40 -14.73
CA SER A 92 5.03 -26.68 -15.02
C SER A 92 4.54 -27.85 -14.16
N LYS A 93 3.36 -27.75 -13.55
CA LYS A 93 2.74 -28.83 -12.78
C LYS A 93 1.37 -29.23 -13.32
#